data_AF-A0A954GKQ8-F1
#
_entry.id   AF-A0A954GKQ8-F1
#
_cell.length_a   1.000
_cell.length_b   1.000
_cell.length_c   1.000
_cell.angle_alpha   90.00
_cell.angle_beta   90.00
_cell.angle_gamma   90.00
#
_symmetry.space_group_name_H-M   'P 1'
#
loop_
_entity.id
_entity.type
_entity.pdbx_description
1 polymer ?
#
loop_
_entity_poly.entity_id
_entity_poly.type
_entity_poly.pdbx_seq_one_letter_code
_entity_poly.pdbx_strand_id
1 'polypeptide(L)'
;MLRLTGRSYRHCDGISRRTFLTIGSLGIGGLTLSDVLRAESSAEARPTRKSIINIHLDGGPPQMDMIDPKPLAPVEVRGETVPIATSLPDVHFGELMPRVASIAHKFAIIRSLVGSDGRHHAFQCQSGHREKELQSLGGHPAMGCVLAKLEGRPDDPSPTFVDLMQGRPLVRNSARPGFLGPSFQPFRPDLSEMFPRELEPGMMGELQRLGSDHQLSLSLNESLSVDRLDNRQQLLGGLDRIRREVDASGMMEAMDQFQQQATGILTSGRLADALDLSREDPHIVARFTAPPLNGPLIHYTSEGPRSTQKFLLARRLIEAGVRVVSVSISDFDTHSRNFSSMRYLGPLIDHALHTLVTDLDERGMLQDVMIIAWGEFGRTPKINDKGGRDHWPKVAMGIMAGGGLKTGQAIGATDRFAAE
;
A
#
# COMPACT_ATOMS: atom_id res chain seq x y z
N MET A 1 2.58 -56.26 10.42
CA MET A 1 2.45 -55.29 11.53
C MET A 1 3.13 -55.88 12.76
N LEU A 2 4.35 -55.44 13.09
CA LEU A 2 5.12 -55.95 14.24
C LEU A 2 4.73 -55.19 15.51
N ARG A 3 4.27 -55.89 16.55
CA ARG A 3 3.85 -55.30 17.82
C ARG A 3 4.94 -55.52 18.88
N LEU A 4 5.78 -54.52 19.09
CA LEU A 4 6.82 -54.54 20.14
C LEU A 4 6.25 -54.01 21.46
N THR A 5 6.26 -54.85 22.49
CA THR A 5 5.80 -54.55 23.86
C THR A 5 6.99 -54.16 24.74
N GLY A 6 7.08 -52.89 25.12
CA GLY A 6 8.11 -52.34 26.01
C GLY A 6 7.70 -50.99 26.60
N ARG A 7 8.31 -50.60 27.72
CA ARG A 7 8.01 -49.34 28.44
C ARG A 7 8.34 -48.11 27.59
N SER A 8 7.43 -47.13 27.55
CA SER A 8 7.60 -45.89 26.79
C SER A 8 8.55 -44.91 27.49
N TYR A 9 9.53 -44.38 26.76
CA TYR A 9 10.35 -43.24 27.18
C TYR A 9 10.10 -42.05 26.24
N ARG A 10 9.97 -40.85 26.82
CA ARG A 10 9.85 -39.56 26.14
C ARG A 10 11.19 -38.83 26.22
N HIS A 11 11.69 -38.32 25.11
CA HIS A 11 12.86 -37.43 25.09
C HIS A 11 12.43 -35.97 25.33
N CYS A 12 13.39 -35.08 25.62
CA CYS A 12 13.13 -33.67 25.99
C CYS A 12 12.48 -32.84 24.87
N ASP A 13 12.50 -33.34 23.64
CA ASP A 13 11.82 -32.82 22.45
C ASP A 13 10.37 -33.33 22.31
N GLY A 14 9.88 -34.12 23.27
CA GLY A 14 8.53 -34.68 23.29
C GLY A 14 8.33 -35.91 22.39
N ILE A 15 9.35 -36.32 21.62
CA ILE A 15 9.25 -37.45 20.69
C ILE A 15 9.48 -38.76 21.46
N SER A 16 8.59 -39.73 21.24
CA SER A 16 8.73 -41.06 21.83
C SER A 16 9.64 -41.94 20.95
N ARG A 17 10.46 -42.81 21.55
CA ARG A 17 11.24 -43.83 20.81
C ARG A 17 10.38 -44.67 19.85
N ARG A 18 9.08 -44.81 20.14
CA ARG A 18 8.12 -45.55 19.31
C ARG A 18 7.79 -44.79 18.03
N THR A 19 7.64 -43.47 18.10
CA THR A 19 7.41 -42.60 16.94
C THR A 19 8.60 -42.63 15.98
N PHE A 20 9.82 -42.59 16.51
CA PHE A 20 11.05 -42.65 15.71
C PHE A 20 11.18 -43.97 14.93
N LEU A 21 10.89 -45.12 15.56
CA LEU A 21 10.93 -46.42 14.90
C LEU A 21 9.75 -46.66 13.94
N THR A 22 8.57 -46.10 14.21
CA THR A 22 7.44 -46.13 13.27
C THR A 22 7.73 -45.30 12.00
N ILE A 23 8.41 -44.16 12.14
CA ILE A 23 8.91 -43.37 10.99
C ILE A 23 9.99 -44.15 10.23
N GLY A 24 10.91 -44.85 10.92
CA GLY A 24 11.92 -45.70 10.28
C GLY A 24 11.34 -46.86 9.46
N SER A 25 10.15 -47.37 9.81
CA SER A 25 9.48 -48.45 9.08
C SER A 25 8.72 -48.01 7.82
N LEU A 26 8.55 -46.70 7.60
CA LEU A 26 7.92 -46.15 6.38
C LEU A 26 8.91 -46.00 5.20
N GLY A 27 10.20 -46.24 5.43
CA GLY A 27 11.27 -46.07 4.43
C GLY A 27 11.30 -47.11 3.29
N ILE A 28 10.44 -48.14 3.31
CA ILE A 28 10.44 -49.18 2.26
C ILE A 28 9.46 -48.83 1.10
N GLY A 29 8.65 -47.79 1.19
CA GLY A 29 7.65 -47.57 0.13
C GLY A 29 6.91 -46.24 0.04
N GLY A 30 7.52 -45.08 0.33
CA GLY A 30 6.89 -43.87 -0.23
C GLY A 30 7.41 -42.49 0.15
N LEU A 31 7.96 -42.27 1.35
CA LEU A 31 8.45 -40.95 1.76
C LEU A 31 9.62 -41.11 2.73
N THR A 32 10.81 -40.67 2.33
CA THR A 32 11.94 -40.55 3.26
C THR A 32 11.73 -39.34 4.17
N LEU A 33 12.38 -39.30 5.34
CA LEU A 33 12.40 -38.08 6.16
C LEU A 33 12.91 -36.88 5.34
N SER A 34 13.83 -37.11 4.41
CA SER A 34 14.30 -36.10 3.47
C SER A 34 13.21 -35.64 2.49
N ASP A 35 12.31 -36.53 2.06
CA ASP A 35 11.15 -36.16 1.24
C ASP A 35 10.08 -35.44 2.06
N VAL A 36 9.91 -35.78 3.34
CA VAL A 36 9.03 -35.05 4.26
C VAL A 36 9.59 -33.66 4.55
N LEU A 37 10.89 -33.53 4.84
CA LEU A 37 11.54 -32.24 5.04
C LEU A 37 11.59 -31.41 3.75
N ARG A 38 11.75 -32.05 2.58
CA ARG A 38 11.63 -31.40 1.27
C ARG A 38 10.19 -31.00 0.95
N ALA A 39 9.21 -31.81 1.36
CA ALA A 39 7.79 -31.50 1.30
C ALA A 39 7.39 -30.42 2.30
N GLU A 40 8.03 -30.29 3.48
CA GLU A 40 7.85 -29.18 4.42
C GLU A 40 8.59 -27.92 3.97
N SER A 41 9.71 -28.04 3.24
CA SER A 41 10.37 -26.87 2.64
C SER A 41 9.68 -26.39 1.36
N SER A 42 8.89 -27.26 0.70
CA SER A 42 8.10 -26.93 -0.51
C SER A 42 6.62 -26.68 -0.23
N ALA A 43 6.06 -27.27 0.83
CA ALA A 43 4.89 -26.75 1.50
C ALA A 43 5.36 -25.53 2.28
N GLU A 44 5.45 -24.40 1.59
CA GLU A 44 5.32 -23.12 2.25
C GLU A 44 4.02 -23.20 3.07
N ALA A 45 4.15 -23.50 4.37
CA ALA A 45 3.19 -23.04 5.33
C ALA A 45 3.25 -21.54 5.16
N ARG A 46 2.40 -20.98 4.28
CA ARG A 46 2.29 -19.55 4.03
C ARG A 46 2.20 -18.93 5.42
N PRO A 47 3.26 -18.28 5.92
CA PRO A 47 3.09 -17.46 7.11
C PRO A 47 2.13 -16.40 6.58
N THR A 48 0.86 -16.46 6.98
CA THR A 48 -0.16 -15.49 6.60
C THR A 48 0.23 -14.17 7.27
N ARG A 49 1.24 -13.51 6.73
CA ARG A 49 1.69 -12.21 7.19
C ARG A 49 0.67 -11.24 6.63
N LYS A 50 -0.14 -10.68 7.52
CA LYS A 50 -1.08 -9.63 7.18
C LYS A 50 -0.32 -8.48 6.55
N SER A 51 -0.84 -7.95 5.46
CA SER A 51 -0.26 -6.81 4.73
C SER A 51 -1.31 -5.73 4.49
N ILE A 52 -0.85 -4.52 4.21
CA ILE A 52 -1.68 -3.32 4.03
C ILE A 52 -1.35 -2.68 2.69
N ILE A 53 -2.37 -2.44 1.87
CA ILE A 53 -2.31 -1.53 0.73
C ILE A 53 -3.09 -0.26 1.13
N ASN A 54 -2.36 0.83 1.36
CA ASN A 54 -2.93 2.12 1.72
C ASN A 54 -3.02 3.02 0.47
N ILE A 55 -4.23 3.27 -0.01
CA ILE A 55 -4.52 4.04 -1.22
C ILE A 55 -4.99 5.43 -0.81
N HIS A 56 -4.15 6.43 -1.04
CA HIS A 56 -4.49 7.81 -0.80
C HIS A 56 -5.13 8.45 -2.06
N LEU A 57 -6.37 8.90 -1.90
CA LEU A 57 -7.12 9.65 -2.91
C LEU A 57 -6.87 11.14 -2.68
N ASP A 58 -5.79 11.63 -3.27
CA ASP A 58 -5.23 12.97 -3.03
C ASP A 58 -6.15 14.06 -3.58
N GLY A 59 -6.51 14.99 -2.71
CA GLY A 59 -7.45 16.07 -2.98
C GLY A 59 -8.82 15.85 -2.35
N GLY A 60 -9.02 14.87 -1.47
CA GLY A 60 -10.28 14.69 -0.76
C GLY A 60 -11.44 14.23 -1.66
N PRO A 61 -11.69 12.91 -1.77
CA PRO A 61 -12.69 12.37 -2.69
C PRO A 61 -14.12 12.84 -2.34
N PRO A 62 -14.92 13.29 -3.33
CA PRO A 62 -16.29 13.72 -3.09
C PRO A 62 -17.21 12.52 -2.87
N GLN A 63 -17.55 12.24 -1.61
CA GLN A 63 -18.37 11.08 -1.22
C GLN A 63 -19.71 10.99 -1.99
N MET A 64 -20.34 12.12 -2.30
CA MET A 64 -21.62 12.19 -3.03
C MET A 64 -21.49 11.80 -4.50
N ASP A 65 -20.31 11.94 -5.08
CA ASP A 65 -20.09 11.59 -6.48
C ASP A 65 -19.51 10.17 -6.62
N MET A 66 -19.38 9.44 -5.49
CA MET A 66 -18.77 8.12 -5.42
C MET A 66 -19.65 7.09 -4.70
N ILE A 67 -19.79 7.20 -3.37
CA ILE A 67 -20.32 6.12 -2.51
C ILE A 67 -21.58 6.49 -1.73
N ASP A 68 -22.04 7.75 -1.79
CA ASP A 68 -23.18 8.24 -1.01
C ASP A 68 -23.95 9.38 -1.74
N PRO A 69 -24.58 9.11 -2.91
CA PRO A 69 -25.04 10.14 -3.84
C PRO A 69 -26.30 10.93 -3.46
N LYS A 70 -26.83 10.73 -2.25
CA LYS A 70 -28.00 11.44 -1.69
C LYS A 70 -29.11 11.78 -2.72
N PRO A 71 -29.77 10.78 -3.35
CA PRO A 71 -30.79 11.00 -4.39
C PRO A 71 -31.89 12.00 -4.04
N LEU A 72 -32.24 12.08 -2.75
CA LEU A 72 -33.34 12.89 -2.23
C LEU A 72 -32.90 14.30 -1.81
N ALA A 73 -31.61 14.62 -1.89
CA ALA A 73 -31.13 15.96 -1.59
C ALA A 73 -31.46 16.95 -2.74
N PRO A 74 -31.50 18.26 -2.46
CA PRO A 74 -31.63 19.27 -3.49
C PRO A 74 -30.56 19.16 -4.58
N VAL A 75 -30.84 19.68 -5.79
CA VAL A 75 -29.95 19.54 -6.96
C VAL A 75 -28.57 20.14 -6.71
N GLU A 76 -28.50 21.22 -5.94
CA GLU A 76 -27.27 21.87 -5.51
C GLU A 76 -26.42 21.02 -4.55
N VAL A 77 -26.98 19.94 -4.00
CA VAL A 77 -26.27 18.97 -3.15
C VAL A 77 -25.97 17.68 -3.90
N ARG A 78 -27.00 17.00 -4.43
CA ARG A 78 -26.84 15.70 -5.10
C ARG A 78 -26.07 15.79 -6.42
N GLY A 79 -26.09 16.96 -7.07
CA GLY A 79 -25.39 17.19 -8.32
C GLY A 79 -25.90 16.38 -9.51
N GLU A 80 -25.01 16.14 -10.47
CA GLU A 80 -25.31 15.41 -11.71
C GLU A 80 -25.20 13.88 -11.55
N THR A 81 -24.66 13.40 -10.43
CA THR A 81 -24.39 11.99 -10.20
C THR A 81 -25.69 11.17 -10.13
N VAL A 82 -25.84 10.19 -11.02
CA VAL A 82 -26.97 9.26 -10.99
C VAL A 82 -26.67 8.12 -10.02
N PRO A 83 -27.52 7.87 -9.00
CA PRO A 83 -27.36 6.73 -8.11
C PRO A 83 -27.64 5.41 -8.81
N ILE A 84 -26.82 4.40 -8.54
CA ILE A 84 -26.99 3.02 -8.96
C ILE A 84 -27.08 2.09 -7.74
N ALA A 85 -27.86 1.02 -7.86
CA ALA A 85 -27.92 -0.02 -6.85
C ALA A 85 -26.58 -0.76 -6.75
N THR A 86 -26.25 -1.25 -5.57
CA THR A 86 -25.07 -2.08 -5.33
C THR A 86 -25.47 -3.51 -5.00
N SER A 87 -24.48 -4.42 -4.85
CA SER A 87 -24.76 -5.77 -4.30
C SER A 87 -25.16 -5.76 -2.83
N LEU A 88 -25.11 -4.62 -2.14
CA LEU A 88 -25.61 -4.44 -0.78
C LEU A 88 -27.02 -3.83 -0.80
N PRO A 89 -27.98 -4.40 -0.05
CA PRO A 89 -29.30 -3.80 0.12
C PRO A 89 -29.19 -2.37 0.66
N ASP A 90 -30.02 -1.46 0.13
CA ASP A 90 -30.15 -0.07 0.56
C ASP A 90 -28.87 0.80 0.46
N VAL A 91 -27.79 0.28 -0.12
CA VAL A 91 -26.57 1.03 -0.42
C VAL A 91 -26.52 1.35 -1.90
N HIS A 92 -26.33 2.64 -2.21
CA HIS A 92 -26.26 3.17 -3.57
C HIS A 92 -24.93 3.88 -3.78
N PHE A 93 -24.31 3.65 -4.93
CA PHE A 93 -23.12 4.39 -5.38
C PHE A 93 -23.46 5.28 -6.57
N GLY A 94 -22.55 6.13 -7.00
CA GLY A 94 -22.69 6.89 -8.24
C GLY A 94 -22.49 6.01 -9.49
N GLU A 95 -23.10 6.38 -10.60
CA GLU A 95 -22.99 5.72 -11.91
C GLU A 95 -21.56 5.55 -12.44
N LEU A 96 -20.61 6.29 -11.86
CA LEU A 96 -19.19 6.25 -12.18
C LEU A 96 -18.42 5.14 -11.45
N MET A 97 -19.08 4.42 -10.53
CA MET A 97 -18.52 3.31 -9.76
C MET A 97 -19.24 1.96 -9.98
N PRO A 98 -19.56 1.55 -11.23
CA PRO A 98 -20.40 0.37 -11.48
C PRO A 98 -19.72 -0.95 -11.13
N ARG A 99 -18.39 -1.06 -11.27
CA ARG A 99 -17.67 -2.30 -10.97
C ARG A 99 -17.54 -2.51 -9.47
N VAL A 100 -17.21 -1.46 -8.72
CA VAL A 100 -17.15 -1.51 -7.25
C VAL A 100 -18.55 -1.71 -6.66
N ALA A 101 -19.60 -1.12 -7.27
CA ALA A 101 -20.99 -1.39 -6.89
C ALA A 101 -21.38 -2.88 -7.03
N SER A 102 -20.98 -3.53 -8.12
CA SER A 102 -21.34 -4.93 -8.38
C SER A 102 -20.75 -5.91 -7.35
N ILE A 103 -19.59 -5.57 -6.77
CA ILE A 103 -18.93 -6.35 -5.71
C ILE A 103 -18.89 -5.63 -4.36
N ALA A 104 -19.82 -4.69 -4.10
CA ALA A 104 -19.92 -3.95 -2.83
C ALA A 104 -19.91 -4.84 -1.57
N HIS A 105 -20.41 -6.07 -1.63
CA HIS A 105 -20.34 -7.05 -0.54
C HIS A 105 -18.91 -7.44 -0.11
N LYS A 106 -17.90 -7.21 -0.97
CA LYS A 106 -16.48 -7.39 -0.66
C LYS A 106 -15.84 -6.18 0.03
N PHE A 107 -16.60 -5.11 0.24
CA PHE A 107 -16.11 -3.87 0.86
C PHE A 107 -16.83 -3.56 2.17
N ALA A 108 -16.13 -2.89 3.08
CA ALA A 108 -16.71 -2.12 4.17
C ALA A 108 -16.63 -0.64 3.80
N ILE A 109 -17.78 0.03 3.73
CA ILE A 109 -17.91 1.40 3.26
C ILE A 109 -18.08 2.31 4.46
N ILE A 110 -17.19 3.28 4.66
CA ILE A 110 -17.24 4.23 5.78
C ILE A 110 -17.71 5.58 5.27
N ARG A 111 -18.81 6.10 5.84
CA ARG A 111 -19.45 7.37 5.44
C ARG A 111 -19.48 8.40 6.57
N SER A 112 -18.61 8.25 7.56
CA SER A 112 -18.62 9.04 8.78
C SER A 112 -17.21 9.26 9.35
N LEU A 113 -16.19 9.34 8.48
CA LEU A 113 -14.84 9.65 8.96
C LEU A 113 -14.77 11.14 9.32
N VAL A 114 -14.42 11.45 10.56
CA VAL A 114 -14.31 12.82 11.09
C VAL A 114 -12.91 13.07 11.66
N GLY A 115 -12.58 14.33 11.95
CA GLY A 115 -11.33 14.69 12.63
C GLY A 115 -10.18 15.09 11.71
N SER A 116 -10.47 15.35 10.43
CA SER A 116 -9.51 15.94 9.48
C SER A 116 -8.97 17.28 9.96
N ASP A 117 -7.70 17.55 9.68
CA ASP A 117 -7.06 18.85 9.90
C ASP A 117 -7.27 19.85 8.75
N GLY A 118 -7.95 19.43 7.68
CA GLY A 118 -8.25 20.25 6.52
C GLY A 118 -7.04 20.67 5.70
N ARG A 119 -5.94 19.90 5.76
CA ARG A 119 -4.71 20.17 5.00
C ARG A 119 -4.56 19.20 3.83
N HIS A 120 -4.04 19.71 2.71
CA HIS A 120 -3.71 18.93 1.52
C HIS A 120 -2.41 18.13 1.68
N HIS A 121 -2.44 17.17 2.58
CA HIS A 121 -1.36 16.22 2.76
C HIS A 121 -1.94 14.88 3.22
N ALA A 122 -1.22 13.80 2.96
CA ALA A 122 -1.62 12.47 3.38
C ALA A 122 -1.17 12.11 4.81
N PHE A 123 -0.62 13.06 5.60
CA PHE A 123 -0.03 12.75 6.91
C PHE A 123 -1.01 11.99 7.82
N GLN A 124 -2.26 12.44 7.96
CA GLN A 124 -3.29 11.73 8.73
C GLN A 124 -3.65 10.36 8.11
N CYS A 125 -3.69 10.24 6.79
CA CYS A 125 -3.93 8.96 6.10
C CYS A 125 -2.74 7.98 6.23
N GLN A 126 -1.56 8.48 6.61
CA GLN A 126 -0.37 7.66 6.83
C GLN A 126 -0.17 7.33 8.32
N SER A 127 -0.39 8.27 9.24
CA SER A 127 -0.10 8.12 10.67
C SER A 127 -1.33 7.90 11.55
N GLY A 128 -2.51 8.34 11.11
CA GLY A 128 -3.73 8.42 11.94
C GLY A 128 -3.77 9.65 12.87
N HIS A 129 -2.76 10.52 12.84
CA HIS A 129 -2.61 11.65 13.76
C HIS A 129 -2.47 12.98 13.01
N ARG A 130 -2.80 14.10 13.65
CA ARG A 130 -2.64 15.43 13.05
C ARG A 130 -1.15 15.79 12.98
N GLU A 131 -0.74 16.54 11.95
CA GLU A 131 0.69 16.88 11.73
C GLU A 131 1.32 17.64 12.90
N LYS A 132 0.54 18.48 13.60
CA LYS A 132 1.02 19.28 14.73
C LYS A 132 1.30 18.46 16.00
N GLU A 133 0.76 17.25 16.10
CA GLU A 133 0.96 16.40 17.27
C GLU A 133 2.40 15.88 17.31
N LEU A 134 3.05 16.03 18.47
CA LEU A 134 4.44 15.62 18.71
C LEU A 134 5.47 16.24 17.73
N GLN A 135 5.16 17.38 17.10
CA GLN A 135 6.05 18.01 16.12
C GLN A 135 7.46 18.30 16.67
N SER A 136 7.58 18.66 17.95
CA SER A 136 8.87 18.88 18.63
C SER A 136 9.73 17.61 18.75
N LEU A 137 9.13 16.43 18.58
CA LEU A 137 9.79 15.13 18.56
C LEU A 137 9.91 14.57 17.13
N GLY A 138 9.57 15.35 16.10
CA GLY A 138 9.54 14.92 14.70
C GLY A 138 8.17 14.47 14.18
N GLY A 139 7.13 14.49 15.03
CA GLY A 139 5.76 14.10 14.68
C GLY A 139 5.49 12.60 14.79
N HIS A 140 4.23 12.21 14.60
CA HIS A 140 3.84 10.80 14.58
C HIS A 140 4.42 10.06 13.35
N PRO A 141 4.94 8.83 13.54
CA PRO A 141 5.36 7.98 12.44
C PRO A 141 4.17 7.55 11.56
N ALA A 142 4.42 7.36 10.26
CA ALA A 142 3.49 6.64 9.40
C ALA A 142 3.35 5.18 9.85
N MET A 143 2.18 4.57 9.59
CA MET A 143 1.84 3.21 9.99
C MET A 143 2.85 2.18 9.49
N GLY A 144 3.38 2.37 8.27
CA GLY A 144 4.41 1.50 7.72
C GLY A 144 5.76 1.63 8.44
N CYS A 145 6.11 2.82 8.95
CA CYS A 145 7.30 3.02 9.77
C CYS A 145 7.14 2.36 11.15
N VAL A 146 5.94 2.43 11.73
CA VAL A 146 5.61 1.70 12.97
C VAL A 146 5.74 0.19 12.76
N LEU A 147 5.21 -0.34 11.65
CA LEU A 147 5.36 -1.76 11.32
C LEU A 147 6.81 -2.13 11.02
N ALA A 148 7.59 -1.27 10.38
CA ALA A 148 9.03 -1.50 10.22
C ALA A 148 9.75 -1.63 11.57
N LYS A 149 9.34 -0.86 12.59
CA LYS A 149 9.89 -0.96 13.95
C LYS A 149 9.46 -2.21 14.69
N LEU A 150 8.18 -2.58 14.58
CA LEU A 150 7.59 -3.67 15.37
C LEU A 150 7.82 -5.05 14.75
N GLU A 151 7.78 -5.13 13.43
CA GLU A 151 7.72 -6.39 12.68
C GLU A 151 8.88 -6.55 11.69
N GLY A 152 9.58 -5.47 11.36
CA GLY A 152 10.72 -5.49 10.45
C GLY A 152 11.94 -6.15 11.08
N ARG A 153 12.66 -6.94 10.28
CA ARG A 153 13.92 -7.56 10.67
C ARG A 153 15.03 -7.15 9.70
N PRO A 154 16.28 -6.93 10.16
CA PRO A 154 17.39 -6.56 9.27
C PRO A 154 17.69 -7.59 8.17
N ASP A 155 17.31 -8.86 8.39
CA ASP A 155 17.48 -9.98 7.47
C ASP A 155 16.24 -10.22 6.58
N ASP A 156 15.18 -9.40 6.68
CA ASP A 156 14.04 -9.51 5.78
C ASP A 156 14.51 -9.22 4.33
N PRO A 157 14.16 -10.09 3.34
CA PRO A 157 14.60 -9.94 1.95
C PRO A 157 13.92 -8.78 1.22
N SER A 158 13.02 -8.06 1.88
CA SER A 158 12.28 -6.93 1.32
C SER A 158 11.99 -5.89 2.39
N PRO A 159 11.90 -4.59 2.03
CA PRO A 159 11.49 -3.54 2.95
C PRO A 159 10.15 -3.88 3.59
N THR A 160 10.00 -3.61 4.89
CA THR A 160 8.69 -3.74 5.54
C THR A 160 7.68 -2.73 4.98
N PHE A 161 8.14 -1.52 4.61
CA PHE A 161 7.31 -0.45 4.09
C PHE A 161 7.88 0.13 2.80
N VAL A 162 7.06 0.10 1.75
CA VAL A 162 7.32 0.77 0.46
C VAL A 162 6.29 1.87 0.24
N ASP A 163 6.75 3.06 -0.10
CA ASP A 163 5.92 4.21 -0.42
C ASP A 163 6.02 4.53 -1.92
N LEU A 164 4.96 4.22 -2.67
CA LEU A 164 4.80 4.49 -4.10
C LEU A 164 4.01 5.78 -4.37
N MET A 165 3.70 6.58 -3.34
CA MET A 165 2.91 7.78 -3.51
C MET A 165 3.65 8.78 -4.39
N GLN A 166 3.03 9.10 -5.53
CA GLN A 166 3.41 10.20 -6.39
C GLN A 166 2.36 11.30 -6.25
N GLY A 167 2.74 12.57 -6.31
CA GLY A 167 1.79 13.66 -6.15
C GLY A 167 2.47 14.96 -5.84
N ARG A 168 1.66 15.91 -5.38
CA ARG A 168 2.15 17.18 -4.82
C ARG A 168 3.23 16.89 -3.76
N PRO A 169 4.22 17.79 -3.57
CA PRO A 169 5.29 17.60 -2.58
C PRO A 169 4.78 17.15 -1.20
N LEU A 170 3.68 17.76 -0.75
CA LEU A 170 3.09 17.49 0.56
C LEU A 170 2.54 16.07 0.68
N VAL A 171 2.03 15.50 -0.41
CA VAL A 171 1.49 14.13 -0.47
C VAL A 171 2.63 13.12 -0.54
N ARG A 172 3.60 13.32 -1.44
CA ARG A 172 4.79 12.45 -1.60
C ARG A 172 5.59 12.34 -0.30
N ASN A 173 5.71 13.44 0.45
CA ASN A 173 6.50 13.50 1.67
C ASN A 173 5.67 13.24 2.96
N SER A 174 4.46 12.69 2.84
CA SER A 174 3.58 12.45 4.00
C SER A 174 3.95 11.22 4.82
N ALA A 175 4.52 10.17 4.20
CA ALA A 175 5.00 9.02 4.95
C ALA A 175 6.35 9.34 5.61
N ARG A 176 6.32 9.70 6.89
CA ARG A 176 7.51 10.11 7.65
C ARG A 176 7.81 9.11 8.78
N PRO A 177 9.07 8.88 9.14
CA PRO A 177 9.41 8.06 10.30
C PRO A 177 9.10 8.74 11.65
N GLY A 178 8.87 10.06 11.66
CA GLY A 178 8.54 10.79 12.88
C GLY A 178 9.62 10.63 13.96
N PHE A 179 9.18 10.50 15.21
CA PHE A 179 10.07 10.26 16.35
C PHE A 179 10.79 8.91 16.33
N LEU A 180 10.44 7.97 15.43
CA LEU A 180 11.17 6.69 15.32
C LEU A 180 12.57 6.87 14.74
N GLY A 181 12.81 7.97 14.04
CA GLY A 181 14.10 8.28 13.43
C GLY A 181 14.31 7.63 12.06
N PRO A 182 15.37 8.05 11.36
CA PRO A 182 15.60 7.76 9.95
C PRO A 182 15.69 6.26 9.61
N SER A 183 16.10 5.41 10.54
CA SER A 183 16.23 3.95 10.33
C SER A 183 14.92 3.26 9.93
N PHE A 184 13.76 3.86 10.21
CA PHE A 184 12.44 3.31 9.89
C PHE A 184 11.75 4.03 8.73
N GLN A 185 12.49 4.80 7.94
CA GLN A 185 11.94 5.51 6.79
C GLN A 185 11.45 4.52 5.71
N PRO A 186 10.34 4.81 4.99
CA PRO A 186 9.90 4.01 3.86
C PRO A 186 10.98 3.90 2.78
N PHE A 187 11.03 2.73 2.15
CA PHE A 187 11.71 2.58 0.87
C PHE A 187 10.88 3.25 -0.23
N ARG A 188 11.50 4.10 -1.04
CA ARG A 188 10.85 4.85 -2.12
C ARG A 188 11.57 4.59 -3.45
N PRO A 189 11.06 3.68 -4.30
CA PRO A 189 11.63 3.50 -5.63
C PRO A 189 11.36 4.72 -6.50
N ASP A 190 12.24 4.97 -7.47
CA ASP A 190 11.91 5.92 -8.53
C ASP A 190 10.90 5.29 -9.51
N LEU A 191 9.82 6.03 -9.74
CA LEU A 191 8.72 5.63 -10.59
C LEU A 191 8.56 6.60 -11.78
N SER A 192 9.48 7.56 -11.94
CA SER A 192 9.39 8.64 -12.92
C SER A 192 9.35 8.12 -14.36
N GLU A 193 10.09 7.05 -14.67
CA GLU A 193 10.09 6.43 -16.00
C GLU A 193 8.80 5.62 -16.27
N MET A 194 8.29 4.91 -15.26
CA MET A 194 7.11 4.05 -15.39
C MET A 194 5.81 4.87 -15.46
N PHE A 195 5.73 5.90 -14.62
CA PHE A 195 4.58 6.78 -14.48
C PHE A 195 5.05 8.24 -14.61
N PRO A 196 5.32 8.69 -15.84
CA PRO A 196 5.80 10.05 -16.07
C PRO A 196 4.73 11.05 -15.65
N ARG A 197 5.16 12.07 -14.90
CA ARG A 197 4.34 13.20 -14.48
C ARG A 197 5.09 14.49 -14.74
N GLU A 198 4.35 15.51 -15.16
CA GLU A 198 4.88 16.87 -15.16
C GLU A 198 5.13 17.30 -13.71
N LEU A 199 6.34 17.80 -13.45
CA LEU A 199 6.72 18.27 -12.13
C LEU A 199 6.05 19.63 -11.86
N GLU A 200 5.47 19.79 -10.68
CA GLU A 200 4.99 21.11 -10.26
C GLU A 200 6.16 22.10 -10.16
N PRO A 201 5.95 23.40 -10.41
CA PRO A 201 7.01 24.40 -10.24
C PRO A 201 7.68 24.38 -8.86
N GLY A 202 6.91 24.12 -7.80
CA GLY A 202 7.44 23.95 -6.45
C GLY A 202 8.31 22.69 -6.28
N MET A 203 8.00 21.61 -7.01
CA MET A 203 8.81 20.38 -7.02
C MET A 203 10.12 20.55 -7.76
N MET A 204 10.14 21.34 -8.85
CA MET A 204 11.38 21.63 -9.56
C MET A 204 12.41 22.29 -8.63
N GLY A 205 11.97 23.23 -7.78
CA GLY A 205 12.83 23.87 -6.78
C GLY A 205 13.31 22.90 -5.69
N GLU A 206 12.45 21.98 -5.22
CA GLU A 206 12.83 20.97 -4.23
C GLU A 206 13.82 19.95 -4.79
N LEU A 207 13.57 19.42 -5.99
CA LEU A 207 14.46 18.49 -6.69
C LEU A 207 15.82 19.12 -7.00
N GLN A 208 15.84 20.39 -7.44
CA GLN A 208 17.08 21.12 -7.66
C GLN A 208 17.89 21.30 -6.37
N ARG A 209 17.22 21.44 -5.21
CA ARG A 209 17.88 21.56 -3.90
C ARG A 209 18.41 20.22 -3.36
N LEU A 210 17.79 19.10 -3.75
CA LEU A 210 18.17 17.75 -3.31
C LEU A 210 19.33 17.14 -4.11
N GLY A 211 19.79 17.79 -5.19
CA GLY A 211 20.92 17.31 -6.02
C GLY A 211 20.57 16.10 -6.89
N SER A 212 21.53 15.37 -7.45
CA SER A 212 21.30 14.17 -8.28
C SER A 212 21.16 12.86 -7.49
N ASP A 213 21.60 12.85 -6.23
CA ASP A 213 21.85 11.62 -5.46
C ASP A 213 20.71 11.24 -4.50
N HIS A 214 19.53 11.84 -4.69
CA HIS A 214 18.37 11.66 -3.81
C HIS A 214 17.54 10.41 -4.14
N GLN A 215 18.01 9.55 -5.05
CA GLN A 215 17.32 8.35 -5.50
C GLN A 215 18.27 7.15 -5.62
N LEU A 216 17.85 6.00 -5.12
CA LEU A 216 18.57 4.74 -5.29
C LEU A 216 18.09 4.08 -6.58
N SER A 217 18.94 4.09 -7.60
CA SER A 217 18.75 3.23 -8.78
C SER A 217 19.10 1.79 -8.39
N LEU A 218 18.16 0.86 -8.57
CA LEU A 218 18.34 -0.56 -8.27
C LEU A 218 18.99 -1.35 -9.43
N SER A 219 19.58 -0.68 -10.43
CA SER A 219 20.31 -1.39 -11.48
C SER A 219 21.64 -1.90 -10.93
N LEU A 220 21.76 -3.23 -10.81
CA LEU A 220 23.04 -3.89 -10.56
C LEU A 220 23.96 -3.60 -11.75
N ASN A 221 25.06 -2.89 -11.50
CA ASN A 221 26.15 -2.84 -12.46
C ASN A 221 26.69 -4.27 -12.62
N GLU A 222 26.70 -4.79 -13.86
CA GLU A 222 27.09 -6.18 -14.19
C GLU A 222 28.49 -6.58 -13.67
N SER A 223 29.32 -5.60 -13.27
CA SER A 223 30.66 -5.81 -12.69
C SER A 223 30.70 -6.02 -11.17
N LEU A 224 29.56 -6.01 -10.47
CA LEU A 224 29.46 -6.22 -9.02
C LEU A 224 28.97 -7.64 -8.68
N SER A 225 29.87 -8.51 -8.20
CA SER A 225 29.50 -9.82 -7.63
C SER A 225 29.11 -9.69 -6.16
N VAL A 226 28.33 -10.67 -5.65
CA VAL A 226 27.92 -10.75 -4.23
C VAL A 226 29.13 -10.70 -3.30
N ASP A 227 30.19 -11.47 -3.60
CA ASP A 227 31.44 -11.48 -2.81
C ASP A 227 32.12 -10.11 -2.76
N ARG A 228 32.00 -9.30 -3.83
CA ARG A 228 32.61 -7.96 -3.89
C ARG A 228 31.78 -6.96 -3.09
N LEU A 229 30.45 -7.12 -3.02
CA LEU A 229 29.56 -6.33 -2.17
C LEU A 229 29.83 -6.61 -0.68
N ASP A 230 29.97 -7.87 -0.29
CA ASP A 230 30.25 -8.27 1.10
C ASP A 230 31.61 -7.73 1.58
N ASN A 231 32.66 -7.83 0.75
CA ASN A 231 33.98 -7.26 1.07
C ASN A 231 33.93 -5.74 1.27
N ARG A 232 33.13 -5.03 0.46
CA ARG A 232 32.97 -3.57 0.58
C ARG A 232 32.17 -3.20 1.84
N GLN A 233 31.17 -3.99 2.22
CA GLN A 233 30.45 -3.82 3.48
C GLN A 233 31.40 -3.97 4.69
N GLN A 234 32.27 -4.99 4.69
CA GLN A 234 33.23 -5.20 5.78
C GLN A 234 34.23 -4.03 5.94
N LEU A 235 34.72 -3.49 4.82
CA LEU A 235 35.61 -2.33 4.80
C LEU A 235 34.92 -1.03 5.29
N LEU A 236 33.69 -0.78 4.86
CA LEU A 236 32.90 0.37 5.31
C LEU A 236 32.60 0.29 6.82
N GLY A 237 32.20 -0.89 7.33
CA GLY A 237 32.00 -1.11 8.76
C GLY A 237 33.27 -0.96 9.61
N GLY A 238 34.45 -0.97 9.00
CA GLY A 238 35.72 -0.61 9.65
C GLY A 238 35.94 0.91 9.78
N LEU A 239 35.60 1.67 8.74
CA LEU A 239 35.69 3.13 8.71
C LEU A 239 34.61 3.81 9.57
N ASP A 240 33.39 3.28 9.58
CA ASP A 240 32.25 3.87 10.30
C ASP A 240 32.39 3.74 11.82
N ARG A 241 33.13 2.74 12.31
CA ARG A 241 33.43 2.56 13.73
C ARG A 241 34.15 3.76 14.37
N ILE A 242 34.89 4.54 13.56
CA ILE A 242 35.64 5.73 14.01
C ILE A 242 34.73 6.96 14.15
N ARG A 243 33.62 7.03 13.42
CA ARG A 243 32.69 8.18 13.42
C ARG A 243 31.49 8.02 14.35
N ARG A 244 31.19 6.81 14.82
CA ARG A 244 30.04 6.51 15.69
C ARG A 244 30.05 7.24 17.04
N GLU A 245 31.21 7.61 17.57
CA GLU A 245 31.31 8.31 18.87
C GLU A 245 30.77 9.75 18.83
N VAL A 246 30.48 10.30 17.64
CA VAL A 246 30.05 11.69 17.44
C VAL A 246 28.61 11.80 16.90
N ASP A 247 27.97 10.68 16.52
CA ASP A 247 26.64 10.73 15.89
C ASP A 247 25.48 10.70 16.90
N ALA A 248 25.05 11.87 17.36
CA ALA A 248 23.84 12.03 18.17
C ALA A 248 22.53 11.95 17.37
N SER A 249 22.60 11.92 16.03
CA SER A 249 21.43 11.97 15.14
C SER A 249 20.89 10.58 14.74
N GLY A 250 21.65 9.51 14.99
CA GLY A 250 21.30 8.13 14.62
C GLY A 250 21.39 7.86 13.11
N MET A 251 21.97 8.78 12.34
CA MET A 251 22.11 8.68 10.88
C MET A 251 23.05 7.54 10.48
N MET A 252 24.11 7.28 11.24
CA MET A 252 25.06 6.20 10.99
C MET A 252 24.39 4.82 11.16
N GLU A 253 23.57 4.65 12.19
CA GLU A 253 22.79 3.41 12.38
C GLU A 253 21.76 3.23 11.25
N ALA A 254 21.11 4.31 10.81
CA ALA A 254 20.21 4.26 9.67
C ALA A 254 20.95 3.88 8.38
N MET A 255 22.13 4.44 8.13
CA MET A 255 22.98 4.08 6.97
C MET A 255 23.36 2.59 7.00
N ASP A 256 23.79 2.07 8.16
CA ASP A 256 24.12 0.65 8.31
C ASP A 256 22.91 -0.25 7.98
N GLN A 257 21.72 0.08 8.51
CA GLN A 257 20.50 -0.67 8.23
C GLN A 257 20.10 -0.57 6.75
N PHE A 258 20.18 0.61 6.14
CA PHE A 258 19.89 0.76 4.71
C PHE A 258 20.89 0.00 3.84
N GLN A 259 22.15 -0.07 4.23
CA GLN A 259 23.17 -0.81 3.50
C GLN A 259 22.94 -2.32 3.59
N GLN A 260 22.59 -2.84 4.77
CA GLN A 260 22.21 -4.25 4.94
C GLN A 260 20.97 -4.59 4.12
N GLN A 261 19.94 -3.76 4.20
CA GLN A 261 18.70 -3.94 3.46
C GLN A 261 18.92 -3.85 1.94
N ALA A 262 19.72 -2.89 1.47
CA ALA A 262 20.06 -2.75 0.05
C ALA A 262 20.79 -3.99 -0.47
N THR A 263 21.73 -4.54 0.31
CA THR A 263 22.38 -5.80 -0.07
C THR A 263 21.39 -6.98 -0.06
N GLY A 264 20.49 -7.08 0.91
CA GLY A 264 19.42 -8.09 0.90
C GLY A 264 18.50 -7.98 -0.33
N ILE A 265 18.14 -6.75 -0.71
CA ILE A 265 17.34 -6.46 -1.91
C ILE A 265 18.08 -6.88 -3.18
N LEU A 266 19.33 -6.45 -3.33
CA LEU A 266 20.17 -6.72 -4.51
C LEU A 266 20.52 -8.20 -4.66
N THR A 267 20.72 -8.90 -3.53
CA THR A 267 21.07 -10.33 -3.53
C THR A 267 19.86 -11.23 -3.72
N SER A 268 18.69 -10.87 -3.19
CA SER A 268 17.47 -11.69 -3.32
C SER A 268 16.80 -11.56 -4.68
N GLY A 269 16.93 -10.41 -5.36
CA GLY A 269 16.28 -10.11 -6.64
C GLY A 269 14.76 -9.97 -6.60
N ARG A 270 14.09 -10.46 -5.54
CA ARG A 270 12.61 -10.51 -5.43
C ARG A 270 11.95 -9.15 -5.51
N LEU A 271 12.51 -8.14 -4.85
CA LEU A 271 11.96 -6.78 -4.87
C LEU A 271 12.14 -6.13 -6.25
N ALA A 272 13.31 -6.31 -6.87
CA ALA A 272 13.57 -5.81 -8.22
C ALA A 272 12.61 -6.46 -9.23
N ASP A 273 12.41 -7.77 -9.13
CA ASP A 273 11.47 -8.51 -9.96
C ASP A 273 10.02 -8.04 -9.78
N ALA A 274 9.63 -7.68 -8.55
CA ALA A 274 8.31 -7.14 -8.26
C ALA A 274 8.08 -5.73 -8.84
N LEU A 275 9.14 -4.92 -8.91
CA LEU A 275 9.11 -3.58 -9.51
C LEU A 275 9.13 -3.63 -11.05
N ASP A 276 9.69 -4.68 -11.64
CA ASP A 276 9.73 -4.86 -13.09
C ASP A 276 8.44 -5.50 -13.63
N LEU A 277 7.51 -4.66 -14.09
CA LEU A 277 6.25 -5.09 -14.71
C LEU A 277 6.41 -5.91 -15.99
N SER A 278 7.57 -5.87 -16.66
CA SER A 278 7.82 -6.72 -17.83
C SER A 278 7.89 -8.22 -17.48
N ARG A 279 8.11 -8.53 -16.20
CA ARG A 279 8.11 -9.90 -15.66
C ARG A 279 6.71 -10.43 -15.30
N GLU A 280 5.66 -9.62 -15.41
CA GLU A 280 4.27 -10.05 -15.20
C GLU A 280 3.66 -10.50 -16.54
N ASP A 281 2.68 -11.41 -16.48
CA ASP A 281 1.90 -11.78 -17.67
C ASP A 281 1.29 -10.51 -18.31
N PRO A 282 1.55 -10.23 -19.60
CA PRO A 282 0.98 -9.08 -20.30
C PRO A 282 -0.54 -8.97 -20.20
N HIS A 283 -1.25 -10.10 -20.08
CA HIS A 283 -2.69 -10.11 -19.87
C HIS A 283 -3.10 -9.54 -18.51
N ILE A 284 -2.32 -9.81 -17.46
CA ILE A 284 -2.53 -9.25 -16.12
C ILE A 284 -2.18 -7.77 -16.10
N VAL A 285 -1.09 -7.36 -16.75
CA VAL A 285 -0.74 -5.94 -16.91
C VAL A 285 -1.85 -5.18 -17.62
N ALA A 286 -2.40 -5.74 -18.70
CA ALA A 286 -3.52 -5.18 -19.43
C ALA A 286 -4.80 -5.10 -18.56
N ARG A 287 -5.10 -6.14 -17.78
CA ARG A 287 -6.23 -6.16 -16.85
C ARG A 287 -6.16 -5.05 -15.80
N PHE A 288 -4.97 -4.72 -15.32
CA PHE A 288 -4.71 -3.63 -14.36
C PHE A 288 -4.57 -2.26 -15.01
N THR A 289 -4.58 -2.17 -16.33
CA THR A 289 -4.56 -0.89 -17.05
C THR A 289 -5.99 -0.45 -17.30
N ALA A 290 -6.39 0.69 -16.74
CA ALA A 290 -7.73 1.21 -16.97
C ALA A 290 -8.01 1.44 -18.46
N PRO A 291 -9.28 1.29 -18.89
CA PRO A 291 -9.64 1.59 -20.27
C PRO A 291 -9.35 3.08 -20.58
N PRO A 292 -9.14 3.43 -21.87
CA PRO A 292 -9.02 4.82 -22.27
C PRO A 292 -10.20 5.65 -21.76
N LEU A 293 -9.89 6.74 -21.07
CA LEU A 293 -10.88 7.65 -20.51
C LEU A 293 -11.19 8.74 -21.54
N ASN A 294 -12.46 9.15 -21.62
CA ASN A 294 -12.89 10.22 -22.50
C ASN A 294 -12.56 11.57 -21.87
N GLY A 295 -11.75 12.38 -22.56
CA GLY A 295 -11.41 13.75 -22.17
C GLY A 295 -9.92 13.93 -21.86
N PRO A 296 -9.40 15.16 -21.96
CA PRO A 296 -8.01 15.47 -21.60
C PRO A 296 -7.80 15.35 -20.10
N LEU A 297 -6.56 15.08 -19.69
CA LEU A 297 -6.13 15.30 -18.30
C LEU A 297 -6.50 16.73 -17.91
N ILE A 298 -7.16 16.89 -16.76
CA ILE A 298 -7.74 18.18 -16.37
C ILE A 298 -6.68 19.06 -15.69
N HIS A 299 -5.74 18.44 -15.00
CA HIS A 299 -4.60 19.08 -14.36
C HIS A 299 -3.30 18.32 -14.68
N TYR A 300 -2.15 18.99 -14.57
CA TYR A 300 -0.84 18.37 -14.77
C TYR A 300 -0.51 17.30 -13.70
N THR A 301 -1.23 17.30 -12.58
CA THR A 301 -1.18 16.27 -11.54
C THR A 301 -2.08 15.05 -11.82
N SER A 302 -2.91 15.09 -12.88
CA SER A 302 -3.87 14.01 -13.21
C SER A 302 -3.15 12.70 -13.47
N GLU A 303 -3.71 11.62 -12.94
CA GLU A 303 -3.27 10.26 -13.25
C GLU A 303 -3.86 9.76 -14.55
N GLY A 304 -3.06 9.11 -15.39
CA GLY A 304 -3.55 8.48 -16.62
C GLY A 304 -4.04 7.05 -16.38
N PRO A 305 -4.61 6.39 -17.41
CA PRO A 305 -5.05 5.00 -17.30
C PRO A 305 -3.94 4.01 -16.93
N ARG A 306 -2.67 4.30 -17.26
CA ARG A 306 -1.52 3.48 -16.85
C ARG A 306 -1.24 3.56 -15.36
N SER A 307 -1.62 4.63 -14.67
CA SER A 307 -1.35 4.81 -13.24
C SER A 307 -2.08 3.80 -12.35
N THR A 308 -3.12 3.13 -12.86
CA THR A 308 -3.76 2.01 -12.14
C THR A 308 -2.85 0.79 -12.01
N GLN A 309 -1.79 0.68 -12.82
CA GLN A 309 -0.75 -0.34 -12.65
C GLN A 309 0.05 -0.17 -11.35
N LYS A 310 -0.05 0.96 -10.64
CA LYS A 310 0.49 1.08 -9.26
C LYS A 310 -0.15 0.09 -8.30
N PHE A 311 -1.40 -0.31 -8.56
CA PHE A 311 -2.12 -1.31 -7.76
C PHE A 311 -1.56 -2.71 -8.03
N LEU A 312 -1.17 -2.97 -9.28
CA LEU A 312 -0.44 -4.17 -9.68
C LEU A 312 0.93 -4.22 -9.00
N LEU A 313 1.69 -3.13 -9.01
CA LEU A 313 2.95 -3.03 -8.26
C LEU A 313 2.74 -3.30 -6.78
N ALA A 314 1.72 -2.71 -6.16
CA ALA A 314 1.42 -2.96 -4.75
C ALA A 314 1.15 -4.44 -4.46
N ARG A 315 0.37 -5.11 -5.32
CA ARG A 315 0.13 -6.57 -5.19
C ARG A 315 1.44 -7.36 -5.31
N ARG A 316 2.27 -7.05 -6.31
CA ARG A 316 3.57 -7.72 -6.53
C ARG A 316 4.56 -7.51 -5.39
N LEU A 317 4.60 -6.30 -4.84
CA LEU A 317 5.44 -5.97 -3.68
C LEU A 317 4.99 -6.77 -2.44
N ILE A 318 3.69 -6.92 -2.24
CA ILE A 318 3.17 -7.77 -1.15
C ILE A 318 3.56 -9.24 -1.37
N GLU A 319 3.46 -9.76 -2.60
CA GLU A 319 3.93 -11.11 -2.92
C GLU A 319 5.46 -11.27 -2.69
N ALA A 320 6.24 -10.21 -2.91
CA ALA A 320 7.67 -10.19 -2.62
C ALA A 320 7.99 -10.11 -1.11
N GLY A 321 7.00 -9.88 -0.24
CA GLY A 321 7.14 -9.86 1.21
C GLY A 321 7.06 -8.48 1.86
N VAL A 322 6.74 -7.43 1.09
CA VAL A 322 6.46 -6.10 1.66
C VAL A 322 5.18 -6.15 2.49
N ARG A 323 5.21 -5.60 3.71
CA ARG A 323 4.04 -5.61 4.61
C ARG A 323 3.13 -4.41 4.40
N VAL A 324 3.66 -3.25 4.06
CA VAL A 324 2.87 -2.04 3.78
C VAL A 324 3.28 -1.45 2.46
N VAL A 325 2.31 -1.20 1.60
CA VAL A 325 2.51 -0.41 0.37
C VAL A 325 1.55 0.77 0.39
N SER A 326 2.10 1.99 0.33
CA SER A 326 1.29 3.19 0.12
C SER A 326 1.28 3.56 -1.36
N VAL A 327 0.10 3.87 -1.90
CA VAL A 327 -0.12 4.30 -3.29
C VAL A 327 -0.99 5.54 -3.28
N SER A 328 -0.85 6.41 -4.28
CA SER A 328 -1.75 7.55 -4.46
C SER A 328 -2.41 7.55 -5.84
N ILE A 329 -3.63 8.08 -5.88
CA ILE A 329 -4.30 8.56 -7.08
C ILE A 329 -4.70 10.01 -6.81
N SER A 330 -4.20 10.95 -7.61
CA SER A 330 -4.41 12.39 -7.40
C SER A 330 -5.65 12.93 -8.13
N ASP A 331 -5.88 14.23 -7.94
CA ASP A 331 -6.83 15.09 -8.65
C ASP A 331 -8.27 15.10 -8.14
N PHE A 332 -8.50 14.62 -6.93
CA PHE A 332 -9.77 14.83 -6.25
C PHE A 332 -9.97 16.28 -5.77
N ASP A 333 -9.01 17.18 -6.05
CA ASP A 333 -9.03 18.59 -5.67
C ASP A 333 -9.96 19.49 -6.52
N THR A 334 -11.23 19.11 -6.57
CA THR A 334 -12.22 19.57 -7.57
C THR A 334 -12.94 20.88 -7.22
N HIS A 335 -12.19 21.95 -6.92
CA HIS A 335 -12.75 23.29 -6.65
C HIS A 335 -13.53 23.90 -7.82
N SER A 336 -13.41 23.34 -9.02
CA SER A 336 -14.17 23.70 -10.22
C SER A 336 -14.41 22.45 -11.04
N ARG A 337 -15.44 22.47 -11.90
CA ARG A 337 -15.68 21.39 -12.87
C ARG A 337 -15.66 19.98 -12.24
N ASN A 338 -16.30 19.83 -11.08
CA ASN A 338 -16.28 18.58 -10.30
C ASN A 338 -16.79 17.40 -11.12
N PHE A 339 -17.92 17.56 -11.81
CA PHE A 339 -18.54 16.46 -12.55
C PHE A 339 -17.72 15.98 -13.75
N SER A 340 -17.09 16.89 -14.52
CA SER A 340 -16.17 16.46 -15.58
C SER A 340 -14.93 15.77 -15.01
N SER A 341 -14.46 16.22 -13.85
CA SER A 341 -13.33 15.58 -13.15
C SER A 341 -13.68 14.19 -12.64
N MET A 342 -14.86 14.03 -12.05
CA MET A 342 -15.33 12.73 -11.60
C MET A 342 -15.63 11.78 -12.75
N ARG A 343 -16.13 12.25 -13.91
CA ARG A 343 -16.28 11.41 -15.11
C ARG A 343 -14.95 10.83 -15.62
N TYR A 344 -13.83 11.43 -15.25
CA TYR A 344 -12.49 10.91 -15.48
C TYR A 344 -12.01 10.01 -14.32
N LEU A 345 -12.03 10.54 -13.09
CA LEU A 345 -11.44 9.88 -11.91
C LEU A 345 -12.27 8.69 -11.41
N GLY A 346 -13.59 8.77 -11.46
CA GLY A 346 -14.51 7.73 -11.03
C GLY A 346 -14.24 6.40 -11.75
N PRO A 347 -14.28 6.35 -13.09
CA PRO A 347 -13.97 5.12 -13.83
C PRO A 347 -12.54 4.60 -13.61
N LEU A 348 -11.57 5.51 -13.38
CA LEU A 348 -10.18 5.13 -13.05
C LEU A 348 -10.11 4.35 -11.74
N ILE A 349 -10.71 4.91 -10.67
CA ILE A 349 -10.67 4.29 -9.34
C ILE A 349 -11.61 3.09 -9.23
N ASP A 350 -12.76 3.12 -9.92
CA ASP A 350 -13.70 2.00 -10.04
C ASP A 350 -13.00 0.77 -10.64
N HIS A 351 -12.28 0.97 -11.75
CA HIS A 351 -11.50 -0.08 -12.37
C HIS A 351 -10.38 -0.59 -11.45
N ALA A 352 -9.57 0.33 -10.88
CA ALA A 352 -8.41 -0.03 -10.09
C ALA A 352 -8.78 -0.83 -8.82
N LEU A 353 -9.79 -0.38 -8.06
CA LEU A 353 -10.25 -1.07 -6.86
C LEU A 353 -10.89 -2.41 -7.19
N HIS A 354 -11.75 -2.46 -8.21
CA HIS A 354 -12.36 -3.72 -8.63
C HIS A 354 -11.30 -4.74 -9.05
N THR A 355 -10.35 -4.34 -9.90
CA THR A 355 -9.32 -5.24 -10.41
C THR A 355 -8.41 -5.74 -9.29
N LEU A 356 -7.96 -4.87 -8.38
CA LEU A 356 -7.12 -5.29 -7.25
C LEU A 356 -7.84 -6.26 -6.31
N VAL A 357 -9.09 -5.96 -5.92
CA VAL A 357 -9.84 -6.83 -5.00
C VAL A 357 -10.16 -8.18 -5.63
N THR A 358 -10.55 -8.21 -6.91
CA THR A 358 -10.83 -9.47 -7.61
C THR A 358 -9.57 -10.30 -7.85
N ASP A 359 -8.45 -9.68 -8.24
CA ASP A 359 -7.16 -10.38 -8.40
C ASP A 359 -6.67 -10.99 -7.07
N LEU A 360 -6.74 -10.25 -5.96
CA LEU A 360 -6.35 -10.79 -4.65
C LEU A 360 -7.28 -11.91 -4.18
N ASP A 361 -8.57 -11.85 -4.51
CA ASP A 361 -9.53 -12.90 -4.17
C ASP A 361 -9.27 -14.18 -4.97
N GLU A 362 -9.06 -14.05 -6.28
CA GLU A 362 -8.70 -15.14 -7.19
C GLU A 362 -7.39 -15.83 -6.76
N ARG A 363 -6.44 -15.07 -6.20
CA ARG A 363 -5.17 -15.57 -5.66
C ARG A 363 -5.27 -16.14 -4.25
N GLY A 364 -6.43 -16.01 -3.59
CA GLY A 364 -6.64 -16.41 -2.19
C GLY A 364 -5.84 -15.56 -1.19
N MET A 365 -5.46 -14.33 -1.58
CA MET A 365 -4.69 -13.38 -0.76
C MET A 365 -5.58 -12.35 -0.05
N LEU A 366 -6.82 -12.16 -0.51
CA LEU A 366 -7.70 -11.10 0.00
C LEU A 366 -7.94 -11.19 1.52
N GLN A 367 -7.89 -12.39 2.11
CA GLN A 367 -8.04 -12.56 3.57
C GLN A 367 -6.85 -12.03 4.38
N ASP A 368 -5.67 -11.90 3.76
CA ASP A 368 -4.44 -11.46 4.41
C ASP A 368 -4.04 -10.03 4.06
N VAL A 369 -4.53 -9.51 2.93
CA VAL A 369 -4.24 -8.15 2.49
C VAL A 369 -5.40 -7.22 2.81
N MET A 370 -5.19 -6.28 3.73
CA MET A 370 -6.12 -5.18 3.97
C MET A 370 -5.88 -4.09 2.93
N ILE A 371 -6.94 -3.69 2.23
CA ILE A 371 -6.95 -2.52 1.36
C ILE A 371 -7.74 -1.42 2.05
N ILE A 372 -7.19 -0.21 2.05
CA ILE A 372 -7.91 1.00 2.46
C ILE A 372 -7.74 2.08 1.39
N ALA A 373 -8.85 2.68 0.95
CA ALA A 373 -8.88 3.77 -0.01
C ALA A 373 -9.67 4.96 0.56
N TRP A 374 -9.00 6.11 0.69
CA TRP A 374 -9.48 7.27 1.42
C TRP A 374 -8.63 8.52 1.14
N GLY A 375 -9.13 9.69 1.49
CA GLY A 375 -8.41 10.97 1.35
C GLY A 375 -8.33 11.76 2.65
N GLU A 376 -7.64 12.88 2.61
CA GLU A 376 -7.34 13.74 3.76
C GLU A 376 -8.57 14.41 4.39
N PHE A 377 -9.63 14.60 3.60
CA PHE A 377 -10.93 15.15 3.98
C PHE A 377 -11.99 14.82 2.91
N GLY A 378 -13.23 15.28 3.12
CA GLY A 378 -14.29 15.24 2.10
C GLY A 378 -14.42 16.55 1.33
N ARG A 379 -15.46 16.62 0.49
CA ARG A 379 -15.80 17.78 -0.34
C ARG A 379 -17.14 18.37 0.06
N THR A 380 -17.30 19.70 -0.11
CA THR A 380 -18.51 20.40 0.35
C THR A 380 -19.77 19.76 -0.25
N PRO A 381 -20.84 19.61 0.54
CA PRO A 381 -22.07 19.09 -0.01
C PRO A 381 -22.75 20.02 -0.99
N LYS A 382 -22.67 21.33 -0.77
CA LYS A 382 -23.17 22.31 -1.74
C LYS A 382 -22.13 22.53 -2.84
N ILE A 383 -22.61 22.50 -4.09
CA ILE A 383 -21.83 22.85 -5.29
C ILE A 383 -21.61 24.37 -5.32
N ASN A 384 -20.39 24.80 -5.65
CA ASN A 384 -20.03 26.22 -5.74
C ASN A 384 -20.30 26.82 -7.13
N ASP A 385 -20.15 28.14 -7.26
CA ASP A 385 -20.45 28.88 -8.50
C ASP A 385 -19.57 28.48 -9.70
N LYS A 386 -18.48 27.74 -9.47
CA LYS A 386 -17.57 27.20 -10.50
C LYS A 386 -17.92 25.77 -10.91
N GLY A 387 -19.07 25.25 -10.45
CA GLY A 387 -19.48 23.85 -10.65
C GLY A 387 -18.53 22.86 -9.96
N GLY A 388 -17.84 23.30 -8.90
CA GLY A 388 -16.92 22.51 -8.09
C GLY A 388 -17.45 22.23 -6.69
N ARG A 389 -16.63 21.54 -5.89
CA ARG A 389 -16.84 21.35 -4.45
C ARG A 389 -15.57 21.74 -3.69
N ASP A 390 -15.72 22.53 -2.64
CA ASP A 390 -14.61 23.04 -1.83
C ASP A 390 -14.22 22.05 -0.72
N HIS A 391 -13.18 22.35 0.06
CA HIS A 391 -12.74 21.48 1.16
C HIS A 391 -13.81 21.31 2.22
N TRP A 392 -13.94 20.08 2.71
CA TRP A 392 -14.89 19.75 3.78
C TRP A 392 -14.25 18.83 4.83
N PRO A 393 -13.51 19.40 5.80
CA PRO A 393 -12.86 18.63 6.86
C PRO A 393 -13.83 17.99 7.86
N LYS A 394 -15.12 18.36 7.83
CA LYS A 394 -16.12 17.88 8.78
C LYS A 394 -16.39 16.39 8.65
N VAL A 395 -16.50 15.89 7.42
CA VAL A 395 -16.76 14.48 7.16
C VAL A 395 -16.11 14.03 5.85
N ALA A 396 -15.56 12.83 5.86
CA ALA A 396 -14.91 12.16 4.74
C ALA A 396 -15.40 10.71 4.61
N MET A 397 -14.96 10.07 3.53
CA MET A 397 -15.27 8.68 3.24
C MET A 397 -14.03 7.78 3.28
N GLY A 398 -14.27 6.48 3.49
CA GLY A 398 -13.28 5.43 3.31
C GLY A 398 -13.90 4.18 2.69
N ILE A 399 -13.14 3.48 1.87
CA ILE A 399 -13.48 2.15 1.34
C ILE A 399 -12.43 1.18 1.85
N MET A 400 -12.86 0.10 2.50
CA MET A 400 -11.96 -0.95 2.98
C MET A 400 -12.34 -2.30 2.39
N ALA A 401 -11.36 -3.16 2.16
CA ALA A 401 -11.57 -4.54 1.71
C ALA A 401 -10.49 -5.48 2.27
N GLY A 402 -10.79 -6.78 2.31
CA GLY A 402 -9.82 -7.80 2.68
C GLY A 402 -9.33 -7.75 4.13
N GLY A 403 -8.17 -8.37 4.39
CA GLY A 403 -7.51 -8.37 5.69
C GLY A 403 -8.27 -9.09 6.82
N GLY A 404 -9.27 -9.91 6.47
CA GLY A 404 -10.17 -10.55 7.44
C GLY A 404 -11.19 -9.59 8.07
N LEU A 405 -11.37 -8.40 7.49
CA LEU A 405 -12.38 -7.46 7.94
C LEU A 405 -13.79 -8.00 7.69
N LYS A 406 -14.74 -7.58 8.53
CA LYS A 406 -16.16 -7.77 8.25
C LYS A 406 -16.56 -6.86 7.09
N THR A 407 -16.65 -7.39 5.88
CA THR A 407 -17.12 -6.67 4.70
C THR A 407 -18.64 -6.80 4.54
N GLY A 408 -19.18 -6.19 3.51
CA GLY A 408 -20.59 -6.24 3.16
C GLY A 408 -21.47 -5.38 4.06
N GLN A 409 -20.94 -4.21 4.43
CA GLN A 409 -21.63 -3.26 5.30
C GLN A 409 -21.26 -1.83 4.97
N ALA A 410 -22.20 -0.91 5.22
CA ALA A 410 -21.95 0.51 5.30
C ALA A 410 -21.90 0.93 6.79
N ILE A 411 -20.81 1.57 7.19
CA ILE A 411 -20.53 2.03 8.54
C ILE A 411 -20.72 3.54 8.58
N GLY A 412 -21.58 3.97 9.50
CA GLY A 412 -21.94 5.36 9.65
C GLY A 412 -22.79 5.92 8.50
N ALA A 413 -23.18 7.17 8.66
CA ALA A 413 -23.94 7.93 7.70
C ALA A 413 -23.66 9.43 7.91
N THR A 414 -23.75 10.16 6.82
CA THR A 414 -23.92 11.62 6.82
C THR A 414 -25.41 11.97 6.85
N ASP A 415 -25.72 13.23 7.16
CA ASP A 415 -27.09 13.72 7.15
C ASP A 415 -27.73 13.67 5.74
N ARG A 416 -29.00 14.10 5.64
CA ARG A 416 -29.73 14.11 4.35
C ARG A 416 -29.09 15.01 3.28
N PHE A 417 -28.19 15.90 3.67
CA PHE A 417 -27.45 16.81 2.80
C PHE A 417 -25.98 16.39 2.65
N ALA A 418 -25.59 15.17 3.05
CA ALA A 418 -24.19 14.72 3.05
C ALA A 418 -23.24 15.51 3.95
N ALA A 419 -23.76 16.25 4.93
CA ALA A 419 -22.99 16.91 5.98
C ALA A 419 -22.81 15.99 7.21
N GLU A 420 -22.05 16.47 8.19
CA GLU A 420 -21.85 15.79 9.49
C GLU A 420 -23.16 15.64 10.27
#